data_AF-A0A7W4ABK4-F1
#
_entry.id   AF-A0A7W4ABK4-F1
#
_cell.length_a   1.000
_cell.length_b   1.000
_cell.length_c   1.000
_cell.angle_alpha   90.00
_cell.angle_beta   90.00
_cell.angle_gamma   90.00
#
_symmetry.space_group_name_H-M   'P 1'
#
loop_
_entity.id
_entity.type
_entity.pdbx_description
1 polymer ?
#
loop_
_entity_poly.entity_id
_entity_poly.type
_entity_poly.pdbx_seq_one_letter_code
_entity_poly.pdbx_strand_id
1 'polypeptide(L)' 'MSQLTLNQKLATLQPLVDLQLFESSIEYRNKILSVLAEQEHTLNCINKEFGHQQPASFGSEKKFVLGYN' A
#
# COMPACT_ATOMS: atom_id res chain seq x y z
N MET A 1 30.09 2.52 5.02
CA MET A 1 28.99 3.49 5.09
C MET A 1 28.55 3.82 3.67
N SER A 2 27.37 3.39 3.21
CA SER A 2 26.91 3.67 1.85
C SER A 2 26.41 5.11 1.75
N GLN A 3 27.03 5.93 0.89
CA GLN A 3 26.49 7.24 0.54
C GLN A 3 25.17 7.06 -0.21
N LEU A 4 24.07 7.55 0.36
CA LEU A 4 22.80 7.67 -0.33
C LEU A 4 22.96 8.63 -1.51
N THR A 5 22.51 8.21 -2.68
CA THR A 5 22.45 9.07 -3.86
C THR A 5 21.47 10.23 -3.61
N LEU A 6 21.61 11.34 -4.34
CA LEU A 6 20.74 12.50 -4.21
C LEU A 6 19.25 12.13 -4.28
N ASN A 7 18.89 11.23 -5.20
CA ASN A 7 17.53 10.75 -5.37
C ASN A 7 17.02 9.99 -4.14
N GLN A 8 17.87 9.20 -3.48
CA GLN A 8 17.49 8.50 -2.27
C GLN A 8 17.27 9.48 -1.10
N LYS A 9 18.07 10.55 -1.00
CA LYS A 9 17.85 11.60 0.00
C LYS A 9 16.55 12.38 -0.26
N LEU A 10 16.26 12.70 -1.52
CA LEU A 10 14.99 13.34 -1.89
C LEU A 10 13.79 12.45 -1.55
N ALA A 11 13.89 11.14 -1.82
CA ALA A 11 12.86 10.18 -1.45
C ALA A 11 12.61 10.13 0.07
N THR A 12 13.64 10.31 0.90
CA THR A 12 13.46 10.38 2.37
C THR A 12 12.77 11.65 2.86
N LEU A 13 12.82 12.73 2.08
CA LEU A 13 12.17 14.01 2.43
C LEU A 13 10.72 14.08 1.94
N GLN A 14 10.38 13.32 0.91
CA GLN A 14 9.04 13.26 0.32
C GLN A 14 7.91 13.12 1.37
N PRO A 15 7.98 12.20 2.36
CA PRO A 15 6.89 12.04 3.34
C PRO A 15 6.70 13.25 4.25
N LEU A 16 7.79 13.96 4.56
CA LEU A 16 7.74 15.15 5.40
C LEU A 16 7.08 16.32 4.66
N VAL A 17 7.39 16.48 3.38
CA VAL A 17 6.78 17.49 2.51
C VAL A 17 5.30 17.19 2.29
N ASP A 18 4.96 15.95 2.00
CA ASP A 18 3.57 15.54 1.79
C ASP A 18 2.71 15.76 3.06
N LEU A 19 3.27 15.47 4.26
CA LEU A 19 2.59 15.75 5.53
C LEU A 19 2.34 17.25 5.72
N GLN A 20 3.36 18.08 5.52
CA GLN A 20 3.20 19.54 5.65
C GLN A 20 2.20 20.11 4.64
N LEU A 21 2.19 19.62 3.41
CA LEU A 21 1.23 20.04 2.39
C LEU A 21 -0.20 19.61 2.75
N PHE A 22 -0.36 18.39 3.29
CA PHE A 22 -1.65 17.91 3.76
C PHE A 22 -2.21 18.73 4.93
N GLU A 23 -1.35 19.20 5.83
CA GLU A 23 -1.75 20.03 6.95
C GLU A 23 -2.05 21.49 6.56
N SER A 24 -1.31 22.04 5.59
CA SER A 24 -1.36 23.47 5.25
C SER A 24 -2.27 23.83 4.07
N SER A 25 -2.51 22.94 3.11
CA SER A 25 -3.37 23.19 1.94
C SER A 25 -4.63 22.34 1.96
N ILE A 26 -5.78 23.01 1.94
CA ILE A 26 -7.09 22.35 1.87
C ILE A 26 -7.32 21.69 0.50
N GLU A 27 -6.81 22.28 -0.58
CA GLU A 27 -6.89 21.73 -1.93
C GLU A 27 -6.10 20.44 -2.04
N TYR A 28 -4.86 20.43 -1.53
CA TYR A 28 -4.01 19.23 -1.52
C TYR A 28 -4.64 18.14 -0.65
N ARG A 29 -5.12 18.49 0.56
CA ARG A 29 -5.85 17.57 1.44
C ARG A 29 -7.05 16.93 0.74
N ASN A 30 -7.90 17.75 0.12
CA ASN A 30 -9.09 17.26 -0.57
C ASN A 30 -8.73 16.33 -1.73
N LYS A 31 -7.67 16.67 -2.49
CA LYS A 31 -7.18 15.81 -3.57
C LYS A 31 -6.74 14.44 -3.04
N ILE A 32 -5.98 14.39 -1.94
CA ILE A 32 -5.55 13.13 -1.31
C ILE A 32 -6.76 12.33 -0.83
N LEU A 33 -7.71 12.96 -0.14
CA LEU A 33 -8.92 12.29 0.35
C LEU A 33 -9.76 11.72 -0.79
N SER A 34 -9.92 12.44 -1.90
CA SER A 34 -10.61 11.93 -3.08
C SER A 34 -9.92 10.69 -3.67
N VAL A 35 -8.59 10.71 -3.79
CA VAL A 35 -7.82 9.56 -4.29
C VAL A 35 -7.97 8.36 -3.35
N LEU A 36 -7.91 8.57 -2.02
CA LEU A 36 -8.11 7.49 -1.06
C LEU A 36 -9.51 6.87 -1.16
N ALA A 37 -10.54 7.70 -1.36
CA ALA A 37 -11.92 7.22 -1.55
C ALA A 37 -12.08 6.39 -2.84
N GLU A 38 -11.44 6.81 -3.94
CA GLU A 38 -11.42 6.05 -5.20
C GLU A 38 -10.69 4.70 -5.05
N GLN A 39 -9.58 4.68 -4.31
CA GLN A 39 -8.84 3.45 -4.01
C GLN A 39 -9.66 2.50 -3.15
N GLU A 40 -10.32 3.00 -2.11
CA GLU A 40 -11.21 2.21 -1.26
C GLU A 40 -12.38 1.63 -2.07
N HIS A 41 -12.99 2.43 -2.95
CA HIS A 41 -14.03 1.96 -3.84
C HIS A 41 -13.52 0.84 -4.76
N THR A 42 -12.34 1.03 -5.34
CA THR A 42 -11.71 0.04 -6.24
C THR A 42 -11.44 -1.28 -5.49
N LEU A 43 -10.86 -1.21 -4.30
CA LEU A 43 -10.63 -2.38 -3.45
C LEU A 43 -11.94 -3.09 -3.09
N ASN A 44 -13.00 -2.35 -2.81
CA ASN A 44 -14.32 -2.91 -2.56
C ASN A 44 -14.90 -3.62 -3.78
N CYS A 45 -14.72 -3.07 -4.98
CA CYS A 45 -15.13 -3.74 -6.23
C CYS A 45 -14.35 -5.04 -6.44
N ILE A 46 -13.02 -5.02 -6.27
CA ILE A 46 -12.19 -6.22 -6.35
C ILE A 46 -12.63 -7.27 -5.31
N ASN A 47 -12.86 -6.86 -4.06
CA ASN A 47 -13.33 -7.78 -3.02
C ASN A 47 -14.71 -8.36 -3.33
N LYS A 48 -15.61 -7.61 -3.98
CA LYS A 48 -16.90 -8.16 -4.42
C LYS A 48 -16.74 -9.15 -5.57
N GLU A 49 -15.84 -8.88 -6.51
CA GLU A 49 -15.59 -9.72 -7.68
C GLU A 49 -14.85 -11.02 -7.34
N PHE A 50 -13.90 -10.97 -6.40
CA PHE A 50 -12.99 -12.08 -6.11
C PHE A 50 -13.07 -12.60 -4.67
N GLY A 51 -13.67 -11.86 -3.73
CA GLY A 51 -13.75 -12.25 -2.32
C GLY A 51 -14.68 -13.43 -2.04
N HIS A 52 -15.49 -13.85 -3.02
CA HIS A 52 -16.29 -15.09 -2.96
C HIS A 52 -15.58 -16.30 -3.58
N GLN A 53 -14.36 -16.14 -4.10
CA GLN A 53 -13.54 -17.24 -4.64
C GLN A 53 -12.56 -17.81 -3.60
N GLN A 54 -12.90 -17.80 -2.30
CA GLN A 54 -12.22 -18.71 -1.38
C GLN A 54 -12.67 -20.14 -1.73
N PRO A 55 -11.80 -21.02 -2.25
CA PRO A 55 -12.20 -22.40 -2.44
C PRO A 55 -12.54 -22.96 -1.05
N ALA A 56 -13.69 -23.63 -0.93
CA ALA A 56 -14.17 -24.30 0.30
C ALA A 56 -13.23 -25.40 0.83
N SER A 57 -12.05 -25.56 0.22
CA SER A 57 -11.04 -26.55 0.54
C SER A 57 -9.64 -25.91 0.53
N PHE A 58 -9.38 -25.01 1.47
CA PHE A 58 -8.03 -24.81 2.03
C PHE A 58 -7.75 -25.82 3.17
N GLY A 59 -8.35 -27.01 3.08
CA GLY A 59 -8.00 -28.14 3.93
C GLY A 59 -6.84 -28.89 3.30
N SER A 60 -5.66 -28.83 3.93
CA SER A 60 -4.43 -29.56 3.60
C SER A 60 -3.46 -28.87 2.63
N GLU A 61 -2.93 -27.71 3.02
CA GLU A 61 -1.58 -27.37 2.56
C GLU A 61 -0.58 -28.30 3.24
N LYS A 62 0.06 -29.17 2.46
CA LYS A 62 1.24 -29.93 2.89
C LYS A 62 2.30 -28.92 3.33
N LYS A 63 2.69 -28.94 4.62
CA LYS A 63 3.89 -28.28 5.14
C LYS A 63 5.10 -28.77 4.35
N PHE A 64 5.58 -28.00 3.38
CA PHE A 64 6.94 -28.15 2.90
C PHE A 64 7.88 -27.53 3.94
N VAL A 65 8.43 -28.38 4.81
CA VAL A 65 9.54 -27.98 5.67
C VAL A 65 10.77 -27.88 4.78
N LEU A 66 11.27 -26.67 4.55
CA LEU A 66 12.59 -26.47 3.96
C LEU A 66 13.62 -26.95 5.01
N GLY A 67 14.07 -28.19 4.87
CA GLY A 67 15.20 -28.71 5.65
C GLY A 67 16.48 -28.07 5.13
N TYR A 68 17.04 -27.14 5.91
CA TYR A 68 18.45 -26.79 5.79
C TYR A 68 19.22 -27.79 6.66
N ASN A 69 19.95 -28.69 6.02
CA ASN A 69 21.09 -29.38 6.64
C ASN A 69 22.30 -28.44 6.64
#